data_AF-A0A934N9F6-F1
#
_entry.id   AF-A0A934N9F6-F1
#
_cell.length_a   1.000
_cell.length_b   1.000
_cell.length_c   1.000
_cell.angle_alpha   90.00
_cell.angle_beta   90.00
_cell.angle_gamma   90.00
#
_symmetry.space_group_name_H-M   'P 1'
#
loop_
_entity.id
_entity.type
_entity.pdbx_description
1 polymer ?
#
loop_
_entity_poly.entity_id
_entity_poly.type
_entity_poly.pdbx_seq_one_letter_code
_entity_poly.pdbx_strand_id
1 'polypeptide(L)'
;MSRRRPTRRRAAIGVALVALAVLAAVHGAGGNAPSVYDGLCLPAQYLALSGSPSPGSASMTYTADDLAQTKELVTSESVPQAQLIIAAGSFTVPAGTTVTVTIAAVAAPSVKPANGSIVGNVYQFLARASNGQVLALLPGHPATVTLEAPSAGGPQVTLERYEPSSWTALKTFQSGCGNTDSAASPSLGLFALIAQGSAATTPPPGGSGGGSGSLIVLAVVAVAAVVVAAGIATTRSRRRRR
;
A
#
# COMPACT_ATOMS: atom_id res chain seq x y z
N MET A 1 -62.77 2.67 38.65
CA MET A 1 -61.83 3.70 38.13
C MET A 1 -60.46 3.06 37.88
N SER A 2 -60.10 2.82 36.61
CA SER A 2 -58.85 2.13 36.21
C SER A 2 -57.85 3.14 35.63
N ARG A 3 -56.78 3.46 36.37
CA ARG A 3 -55.69 4.32 35.90
C ARG A 3 -54.69 3.50 35.07
N ARG A 4 -54.82 3.54 33.74
CA ARG A 4 -53.85 2.97 32.79
C ARG A 4 -52.49 3.65 32.98
N ARG A 5 -51.45 2.87 33.31
CA ARG A 5 -50.05 3.32 33.47
C ARG A 5 -49.45 3.69 32.10
N PRO A 6 -49.17 4.97 31.79
CA PRO A 6 -48.69 5.40 30.48
C PRO A 6 -47.17 5.27 30.30
N THR A 7 -46.45 4.74 31.29
CA THR A 7 -44.98 4.89 31.40
C THR A 7 -44.18 3.91 30.53
N ARG A 8 -44.74 2.74 30.16
CA ARG A 8 -44.00 1.75 29.36
C ARG A 8 -43.91 2.11 27.87
N ARG A 9 -44.97 2.69 27.30
CA ARG A 9 -44.97 3.11 25.89
C ARG A 9 -44.00 4.25 25.62
N ARG A 10 -43.92 5.22 26.55
CA ARG A 10 -42.99 6.36 26.43
C ARG A 10 -41.53 5.91 26.52
N ALA A 11 -41.22 4.93 27.36
CA ALA A 11 -39.87 4.37 27.44
C ALA A 11 -39.46 3.62 26.16
N ALA A 12 -40.36 2.82 25.58
CA ALA A 12 -40.08 2.11 24.33
C ALA A 12 -39.84 3.06 23.14
N ILE A 13 -40.63 4.13 23.03
CA ILE A 13 -40.45 5.15 21.99
C ILE A 13 -39.13 5.89 22.18
N GLY A 14 -38.76 6.22 23.42
CA GLY A 14 -37.47 6.85 23.71
C GLY A 14 -36.28 5.99 23.26
N VAL A 15 -36.32 4.68 23.54
CA VAL A 15 -35.26 3.75 23.10
C VAL A 15 -35.20 3.64 21.57
N ALA A 16 -36.34 3.55 20.90
CA ALA A 16 -36.39 3.47 19.44
C ALA A 16 -35.83 4.73 18.78
N LEU A 17 -36.15 5.92 19.30
CA LEU A 17 -35.63 7.19 18.78
C LEU A 17 -34.12 7.34 19.01
N VAL A 18 -33.60 6.88 20.14
CA VAL A 18 -32.15 6.88 20.40
C VAL A 18 -31.45 5.91 19.46
N ALA A 19 -31.98 4.70 19.25
CA ALA A 19 -31.41 3.74 18.31
C ALA A 19 -31.42 4.27 16.87
N LEU A 20 -32.51 4.94 16.46
CA LEU A 20 -32.62 5.54 15.13
C LEU A 20 -31.66 6.73 14.97
N ALA A 21 -31.49 7.55 16.01
CA ALA A 21 -30.54 8.67 16.01
C ALA A 21 -29.08 8.18 15.98
N VAL A 22 -28.75 7.07 16.66
CA VAL A 22 -27.44 6.43 16.56
C VAL A 22 -27.21 5.89 15.15
N LEU A 23 -28.19 5.18 14.57
CA LEU A 23 -28.09 4.70 13.19
C LEU A 23 -27.94 5.86 12.19
N ALA A 24 -28.72 6.93 12.35
CA ALA A 24 -28.63 8.11 11.51
C ALA A 24 -27.33 8.89 11.71
N ALA A 25 -26.76 8.92 12.92
CA ALA A 25 -25.43 9.51 13.16
C ALA A 25 -24.32 8.67 12.53
N VAL A 26 -24.44 7.33 12.55
CA VAL A 26 -23.50 6.41 11.89
C VAL A 26 -23.58 6.52 10.36
N HIS A 27 -24.78 6.74 9.79
CA HIS A 27 -24.97 6.82 8.34
C HIS A 27 -24.92 8.25 7.78
N GLY A 28 -25.18 9.27 8.59
CA GLY A 28 -25.27 10.68 8.17
C GLY A 28 -23.99 11.48 8.39
N ALA A 29 -23.04 10.97 9.16
CA ALA A 29 -21.70 11.55 9.28
C ALA A 29 -20.82 11.12 8.09
N GLY A 30 -20.98 11.81 6.97
CA GLY A 30 -19.96 11.87 5.91
C GLY A 30 -20.23 10.97 4.71
N GLY A 31 -20.61 11.62 3.60
CA GLY A 31 -20.45 11.05 2.26
C GLY A 31 -19.01 10.59 2.05
N ASN A 32 -18.86 9.52 1.27
CA ASN A 32 -17.67 8.68 1.10
C ASN A 32 -17.59 7.51 2.10
N ALA A 33 -18.67 6.76 2.28
CA ALA A 33 -18.48 5.33 2.51
C ALA A 33 -17.69 4.81 1.29
N PRO A 34 -16.47 4.26 1.45
CA PRO A 34 -15.74 3.69 0.33
C PRO A 34 -16.67 2.72 -0.38
N SER A 35 -16.64 2.68 -1.71
CA SER A 35 -17.40 1.68 -2.44
C SER A 35 -17.08 0.34 -1.80
N VAL A 36 -18.10 -0.51 -1.55
CA VAL A 36 -17.85 -1.88 -1.03
C VAL A 36 -16.93 -2.68 -1.97
N TYR A 37 -16.75 -2.17 -3.20
CA TYR A 37 -15.87 -2.69 -4.25
C TYR A 37 -14.48 -2.03 -4.35
N ASP A 38 -14.17 -0.94 -3.63
CA ASP A 38 -12.85 -0.26 -3.70
C ASP A 38 -11.72 -1.02 -2.96
N GLY A 39 -12.05 -2.14 -2.30
CA GLY A 39 -11.08 -2.96 -1.58
C GLY A 39 -10.79 -4.33 -2.22
N LEU A 40 -11.44 -4.66 -3.34
CA LEU A 40 -11.25 -5.95 -4.01
C LEU A 40 -10.05 -5.87 -4.96
N CYS A 41 -8.90 -6.29 -4.44
CA CYS A 41 -7.69 -6.52 -5.21
C CYS A 41 -7.91 -7.72 -6.16
N LEU A 42 -8.31 -7.48 -7.40
CA LEU A 42 -8.31 -8.53 -8.40
C LEU A 42 -6.84 -8.85 -8.77
N PRO A 43 -6.45 -10.13 -8.82
CA PRO A 43 -5.09 -10.49 -9.23
C PRO A 43 -4.90 -10.05 -10.68
N ALA A 44 -3.92 -9.18 -10.90
CA ALA A 44 -3.53 -8.80 -12.25
C ALA A 44 -2.83 -9.98 -12.94
N GLN A 45 -2.89 -10.01 -14.27
CA GLN A 45 -2.11 -10.98 -15.02
C GLN A 45 -0.64 -10.58 -14.98
N TYR A 46 0.18 -11.40 -14.31
CA TYR A 46 1.62 -11.24 -14.32
C TYR A 46 2.22 -11.73 -15.65
N LEU A 47 3.00 -10.89 -16.34
CA LEU A 47 3.76 -11.29 -17.52
C LEU A 47 5.20 -11.65 -17.13
N ALA A 48 5.65 -12.84 -17.50
CA ALA A 48 7.04 -13.26 -17.30
C ALA A 48 7.90 -12.86 -18.49
N LEU A 49 9.19 -12.56 -18.27
CA LEU A 49 10.13 -12.15 -19.32
C LEU A 49 10.15 -13.07 -20.55
N SER A 50 10.09 -14.38 -20.34
CA SER A 50 10.06 -15.39 -21.40
C SER A 50 8.65 -15.73 -21.92
N GLY A 51 7.62 -15.01 -21.44
CA GLY A 51 6.22 -15.21 -21.80
C GLY A 51 5.81 -14.49 -23.10
N SER A 52 4.58 -14.75 -23.54
CA SER A 52 3.93 -14.04 -24.64
C SER A 52 2.51 -13.61 -24.20
N PRO A 53 2.23 -12.30 -24.06
CA PRO A 53 3.17 -11.19 -24.27
C PRO A 53 4.29 -11.14 -23.22
N SER A 54 5.42 -10.55 -23.59
CA SER A 54 6.50 -10.22 -22.66
C SER A 54 6.10 -9.01 -21.80
N PRO A 55 6.78 -8.77 -20.66
CA PRO A 55 6.55 -7.58 -19.85
C PRO A 55 6.81 -6.32 -20.67
N GLY A 56 6.07 -5.27 -20.35
CA GLY A 56 6.20 -3.94 -20.92
C GLY A 56 7.48 -3.25 -20.50
N SER A 57 7.74 -2.12 -21.16
CA SER A 57 8.83 -1.21 -20.84
C SER A 57 8.28 0.21 -20.81
N ALA A 58 9.05 1.13 -20.23
CA ALA A 58 8.70 2.53 -20.16
C ALA A 58 9.92 3.38 -20.54
N SER A 59 9.68 4.46 -21.28
CA SER A 59 10.71 5.43 -21.63
C SER A 59 10.07 6.81 -21.74
N MET A 60 10.60 7.77 -21.00
CA MET A 60 10.13 9.16 -21.03
C MET A 60 11.33 10.10 -20.97
N THR A 61 11.29 11.16 -21.76
CA THR A 61 12.30 12.20 -21.77
C THR A 61 11.77 13.44 -21.06
N TYR A 62 12.54 13.93 -20.09
CA TYR A 62 12.22 15.10 -19.29
C TYR A 62 13.22 16.22 -19.57
N THR A 63 12.76 17.46 -19.56
CA THR A 63 13.64 18.62 -19.46
C THR A 63 14.18 18.79 -18.04
N ALA A 64 15.17 19.67 -17.84
CA ALA A 64 15.62 20.04 -16.50
C ALA A 64 14.46 20.64 -15.65
N ASP A 65 13.61 21.46 -16.26
CA ASP A 65 12.45 22.08 -15.60
C ASP A 65 11.39 21.05 -15.22
N ASP A 66 11.19 20.01 -16.05
CA ASP A 66 10.33 18.89 -15.68
C ASP A 66 10.82 18.22 -14.39
N LEU A 67 12.12 17.93 -14.29
CA LEU A 67 12.73 17.25 -13.14
C LEU A 67 12.81 18.10 -11.87
N ALA A 68 12.40 19.38 -11.94
CA ALA A 68 12.15 20.20 -10.76
C ALA A 68 10.86 19.78 -10.02
N GLN A 69 10.06 18.87 -10.58
CA GLN A 69 8.87 18.27 -9.96
C GLN A 69 9.05 16.76 -9.83
N THR A 70 8.27 16.14 -8.93
CA THR A 70 8.22 14.69 -8.83
C THR A 70 7.70 14.09 -10.15
N LYS A 71 8.36 13.04 -10.63
CA LYS A 71 7.96 12.32 -11.85
C LYS A 71 7.72 10.86 -11.54
N GLU A 72 6.76 10.30 -12.26
CA GLU A 72 6.38 8.91 -12.19
C GLU A 72 6.52 8.30 -13.58
N LEU A 73 7.04 7.09 -13.62
CA LEU A 73 7.14 6.28 -14.82
C LEU A 73 6.69 4.86 -14.49
N VAL A 74 5.80 4.30 -15.32
CA VAL A 74 5.21 2.96 -15.14
C VAL A 74 5.35 2.16 -16.42
N THR A 75 5.49 0.84 -16.33
CA THR A 75 5.45 -0.04 -17.49
C THR A 75 4.04 -0.10 -18.12
N SER A 76 3.97 -0.51 -19.39
CA SER A 76 2.81 -0.28 -20.27
C SER A 76 1.71 -1.37 -20.21
N GLU A 77 1.81 -2.34 -19.30
CA GLU A 77 0.76 -3.33 -19.10
C GLU A 77 -0.53 -2.68 -18.56
N SER A 78 -1.66 -3.39 -18.64
CA SER A 78 -2.93 -2.93 -18.05
C SER A 78 -2.82 -2.70 -16.54
N VAL A 79 -1.95 -3.46 -15.86
CA VAL A 79 -1.52 -3.24 -14.49
C VAL A 79 0.01 -3.23 -14.51
N PRO A 80 0.67 -2.11 -14.19
CA PRO A 80 2.12 -2.01 -14.31
C PRO A 80 2.85 -2.96 -13.37
N GLN A 81 3.77 -3.75 -13.92
CA GLN A 81 4.62 -4.65 -13.15
C GLN A 81 5.87 -3.95 -12.57
N ALA A 82 6.20 -2.76 -13.07
CA ALA A 82 7.26 -1.93 -12.51
C ALA A 82 6.92 -0.44 -12.59
N GLN A 83 7.30 0.29 -11.55
CA GLN A 83 7.11 1.73 -11.43
C GLN A 83 8.34 2.36 -10.79
N LEU A 84 8.65 3.58 -11.23
CA LEU A 84 9.67 4.44 -10.69
C LEU A 84 9.06 5.81 -10.36
N ILE A 85 9.23 6.26 -9.12
CA ILE A 85 8.93 7.63 -8.70
C ILE A 85 10.25 8.32 -8.37
N ILE A 86 10.53 9.41 -9.08
CA ILE A 86 11.72 10.23 -8.91
C ILE A 86 11.28 11.54 -8.25
N ALA A 87 11.76 11.80 -7.04
CA ALA A 87 11.46 13.05 -6.34
C ALA A 87 12.05 14.26 -7.07
N ALA A 88 11.43 15.42 -6.91
CA ALA A 88 11.97 16.69 -7.38
C ALA A 88 13.43 16.88 -6.93
N GLY A 89 14.29 17.32 -7.85
CA GLY A 89 15.71 17.58 -7.55
C GLY A 89 16.58 16.34 -7.36
N SER A 90 16.13 15.14 -7.76
CA SER A 90 16.93 13.91 -7.64
C SER A 90 18.18 13.86 -8.53
N PHE A 91 18.28 14.74 -9.53
CA PHE A 91 19.42 14.78 -10.46
C PHE A 91 20.00 16.19 -10.55
N THR A 92 21.31 16.29 -10.77
CA THR A 92 21.93 17.53 -11.27
C THR A 92 21.91 17.51 -12.79
N VAL A 93 21.10 18.37 -13.39
CA VAL A 93 20.92 18.47 -14.84
C VAL A 93 21.24 19.89 -15.28
N PRO A 94 22.26 20.12 -16.13
CA PRO A 94 22.53 21.45 -16.66
C PRO A 94 21.33 21.99 -17.44
N ALA A 95 21.11 23.31 -17.39
CA ALA A 95 20.06 23.96 -18.16
C ALA A 95 20.18 23.62 -19.65
N GLY A 96 19.03 23.37 -20.30
CA GLY A 96 18.98 22.96 -21.71
C GLY A 96 19.32 21.48 -21.97
N THR A 97 19.65 20.69 -20.95
CA THR A 97 19.84 19.23 -21.08
C THR A 97 18.52 18.50 -20.84
N THR A 98 18.25 17.47 -21.62
CA THR A 98 17.14 16.55 -21.39
C THR A 98 17.64 15.23 -20.80
N VAL A 99 16.80 14.55 -20.03
CA VAL A 99 17.09 13.27 -19.40
C VAL A 99 16.05 12.25 -19.84
N THR A 100 16.50 11.16 -20.46
CA THR A 100 15.65 10.01 -20.74
C THR A 100 15.73 9.05 -19.57
N VAL A 101 14.57 8.77 -18.97
CA VAL A 101 14.39 7.78 -17.91
C VAL A 101 13.72 6.56 -18.49
N THR A 102 14.26 5.38 -18.22
CA THR A 102 13.76 4.11 -18.77
C THR A 102 13.56 3.05 -17.70
N ILE A 103 12.54 2.21 -17.92
CA ILE A 103 12.29 0.96 -17.19
C ILE A 103 12.22 -0.17 -18.23
N ALA A 104 13.02 -1.21 -18.06
CA ALA A 104 13.01 -2.36 -18.96
C ALA A 104 13.16 -3.66 -18.19
N ALA A 105 12.34 -4.67 -18.49
CA ALA A 105 12.59 -6.03 -18.02
C ALA A 105 13.82 -6.61 -18.72
N VAL A 106 14.71 -7.26 -17.96
CA VAL A 106 15.96 -7.81 -18.46
C VAL A 106 16.21 -9.21 -17.91
N ALA A 107 17.10 -9.95 -18.57
CA ALA A 107 17.58 -11.22 -18.03
C ALA A 107 18.26 -11.00 -16.67
N ALA A 108 18.01 -11.92 -15.73
CA ALA A 108 18.64 -11.87 -14.44
C ALA A 108 20.18 -12.02 -14.57
N PRO A 109 20.97 -11.25 -13.80
CA PRO A 109 22.40 -11.49 -13.66
C PRO A 109 22.71 -12.94 -13.25
N SER A 110 23.89 -13.43 -13.62
CA SER A 110 24.34 -14.78 -13.24
C SER A 110 24.60 -14.92 -11.74
N VAL A 111 24.92 -13.82 -11.06
CA VAL A 111 25.11 -13.76 -9.61
C VAL A 111 23.74 -13.84 -8.92
N LYS A 112 23.59 -14.86 -8.06
CA LYS A 112 22.36 -15.11 -7.32
C LYS A 112 22.31 -14.32 -6.01
N PRO A 113 21.12 -13.93 -5.51
CA PRO A 113 20.96 -13.42 -4.14
C PRO A 113 21.44 -14.45 -3.11
N ALA A 114 22.06 -13.98 -2.03
CA ALA A 114 22.63 -14.86 -1.01
C ALA A 114 21.58 -15.46 -0.05
N ASN A 115 20.44 -14.80 0.07
CA ASN A 115 19.39 -15.00 1.07
C ASN A 115 18.09 -15.56 0.48
N GLY A 116 18.05 -15.88 -0.82
CA GLY A 116 16.83 -16.32 -1.46
C GLY A 116 16.92 -16.51 -2.95
N SER A 117 15.76 -16.53 -3.60
CA SER A 117 15.63 -16.65 -5.05
C SER A 117 14.85 -15.47 -5.62
N ILE A 118 15.26 -14.99 -6.78
CA ILE A 118 14.49 -14.01 -7.56
C ILE A 118 13.11 -14.58 -7.83
N VAL A 119 12.07 -13.80 -7.50
CA VAL A 119 10.69 -14.05 -7.87
C VAL A 119 10.21 -12.96 -8.81
N GLY A 120 9.67 -13.36 -9.95
CA GLY A 120 9.29 -12.44 -11.02
C GLY A 120 10.46 -12.01 -11.92
N ASN A 121 10.34 -10.82 -12.51
CA ASN A 121 11.25 -10.27 -13.51
C ASN A 121 12.30 -9.39 -12.82
N VAL A 122 13.47 -9.27 -13.45
CA VAL A 122 14.44 -8.25 -13.10
C VAL A 122 14.20 -7.02 -13.97
N TYR A 123 14.15 -5.84 -13.38
CA TYR A 123 13.97 -4.58 -14.10
C TYR A 123 15.20 -3.69 -13.99
N GLN A 124 15.60 -3.10 -15.12
CA GLN A 124 16.60 -2.04 -15.20
C GLN A 124 15.92 -0.68 -15.18
N PHE A 125 16.31 0.14 -14.21
CA PHE A 125 15.95 1.54 -14.10
C PHE A 125 17.18 2.37 -14.43
N LEU A 126 17.07 3.27 -15.40
CA LEU A 126 18.18 4.07 -15.88
C LEU A 126 17.73 5.50 -16.15
N ALA A 127 18.58 6.47 -15.84
CA ALA A 127 18.43 7.85 -16.28
C ALA A 127 19.69 8.24 -17.08
N ARG A 128 19.50 8.78 -18.28
CA ARG A 128 20.60 9.18 -19.17
C ARG A 128 20.35 10.58 -19.70
N ALA A 129 21.33 11.47 -19.55
CA ALA A 129 21.29 12.79 -20.16
C ALA A 129 21.48 12.70 -21.69
N SER A 130 21.04 13.73 -22.42
CA SER A 130 21.15 13.81 -23.88
C SER A 130 22.59 13.74 -24.41
N ASN A 131 23.59 14.06 -23.58
CA ASN A 131 25.01 13.88 -23.88
C ASN A 131 25.51 12.43 -23.70
N GLY A 132 24.62 11.49 -23.37
CA GLY A 132 24.94 10.08 -23.16
C GLY A 132 25.38 9.72 -21.74
N GLN A 133 25.57 10.68 -20.85
CA GLN A 133 25.98 10.43 -19.46
C GLN A 133 24.88 9.71 -18.68
N VAL A 134 25.22 8.61 -18.01
CA VAL A 134 24.33 7.97 -17.03
C VAL A 134 24.30 8.82 -15.77
N LEU A 135 23.10 9.19 -15.32
CA LEU A 135 22.91 10.00 -14.12
C LEU A 135 22.73 9.10 -12.90
N ALA A 136 23.35 9.53 -11.80
CA ALA A 136 23.11 8.98 -10.48
C ALA A 136 22.15 9.88 -9.70
N LEU A 137 21.37 9.29 -8.79
CA LEU A 137 20.56 10.05 -7.84
C LEU A 137 21.47 10.84 -6.90
N LEU A 138 21.05 12.05 -6.53
CA LEU A 138 21.75 12.85 -5.54
C LEU A 138 21.60 12.24 -4.14
N PRO A 139 22.64 12.35 -3.28
CA PRO A 139 22.53 11.97 -1.89
C PRO A 139 21.32 12.63 -1.21
N GLY A 140 20.58 11.86 -0.40
CA GLY A 140 19.37 12.32 0.28
C GLY A 140 18.10 12.41 -0.57
N HIS A 141 18.18 12.09 -1.88
CA HIS A 141 17.04 12.12 -2.81
C HIS A 141 16.78 10.73 -3.40
N PRO A 142 16.28 9.77 -2.59
CA PRO A 142 16.02 8.42 -3.08
C PRO A 142 14.86 8.42 -4.08
N ALA A 143 14.91 7.48 -5.03
CA ALA A 143 13.76 7.15 -5.86
C ALA A 143 12.95 6.02 -5.20
N THR A 144 11.63 6.03 -5.40
CA THR A 144 10.80 4.87 -5.02
C THR A 144 10.72 3.92 -6.20
N VAL A 145 11.15 2.68 -5.97
CA VAL A 145 11.00 1.58 -6.92
C VAL A 145 9.88 0.70 -6.41
N THR A 146 8.96 0.36 -7.30
CA THR A 146 7.83 -0.52 -7.02
C THR A 146 7.83 -1.64 -8.04
N LEU A 147 7.75 -2.88 -7.58
CA LEU A 147 7.70 -4.08 -8.42
C LEU A 147 6.49 -4.95 -8.04
N GLU A 148 5.91 -5.59 -9.03
CA GLU A 148 4.88 -6.60 -8.83
C GLU A 148 5.49 -8.01 -8.74
N ALA A 149 4.98 -8.84 -7.83
CA ALA A 149 5.28 -10.25 -7.71
C ALA A 149 4.25 -11.11 -8.48
N PRO A 150 4.63 -12.30 -8.98
CA PRO A 150 3.71 -13.19 -9.71
C PRO A 150 2.48 -13.67 -8.93
N SER A 151 2.50 -13.63 -7.61
CA SER A 151 1.39 -14.06 -6.76
C SER A 151 1.34 -13.29 -5.44
N ALA A 152 0.12 -13.07 -4.94
CA ALA A 152 -0.11 -12.53 -3.60
C ALA A 152 0.02 -13.64 -2.53
N GLY A 153 0.45 -13.28 -1.32
CA GLY A 153 0.49 -14.21 -0.18
C GLY A 153 1.62 -15.25 -0.20
N GLY A 154 2.69 -14.98 -0.96
CA GLY A 154 3.91 -15.79 -1.00
C GLY A 154 4.80 -15.66 0.25
N PRO A 155 6.01 -16.29 0.24
CA PRO A 155 7.02 -16.04 1.27
C PRO A 155 7.34 -14.55 1.36
N GLN A 156 7.83 -14.09 2.52
CA GLN A 156 8.28 -12.71 2.68
C GLN A 156 9.26 -12.36 1.54
N VAL A 157 8.87 -11.38 0.72
CA VAL A 157 9.70 -10.87 -0.36
C VAL A 157 10.47 -9.64 0.10
N THR A 158 11.62 -9.42 -0.49
CA THR A 158 12.41 -8.20 -0.29
C THR A 158 12.84 -7.69 -1.64
N LEU A 159 12.63 -6.41 -1.87
CA LEU A 159 13.14 -5.71 -3.04
C LEU A 159 14.64 -5.52 -2.84
N GLU A 160 15.42 -6.11 -3.73
CA GLU A 160 16.88 -6.03 -3.68
C GLU A 160 17.41 -5.35 -4.94
N ARG A 161 18.45 -4.54 -4.75
CA ARG A 161 19.20 -3.92 -5.83
C ARG A 161 20.42 -4.76 -6.14
N TYR A 162 20.65 -5.06 -7.41
CA TYR A 162 21.89 -5.66 -7.85
C TYR A 162 22.99 -4.59 -7.93
N GLU A 163 24.08 -4.86 -7.21
CA GLU A 163 25.39 -4.26 -7.39
C GLU A 163 26.26 -5.23 -8.20
N PRO A 164 27.34 -4.78 -8.85
CA PRO A 164 28.08 -5.60 -9.84
C PRO A 164 28.46 -7.02 -9.41
N SER A 165 28.55 -7.30 -8.10
CA SER A 165 28.88 -8.60 -7.53
C SER A 165 27.93 -9.11 -6.44
N SER A 166 26.85 -8.40 -6.11
CA SER A 166 25.98 -8.77 -4.98
C SER A 166 24.58 -8.18 -5.08
N TRP A 167 23.63 -8.79 -4.39
CA TRP A 167 22.31 -8.20 -4.18
C TRP A 167 22.25 -7.55 -2.80
N THR A 168 21.76 -6.31 -2.75
CA THR A 168 21.64 -5.53 -1.52
C THR A 168 20.16 -5.34 -1.20
N ALA A 169 19.74 -5.86 -0.05
CA ALA A 169 18.38 -5.72 0.45
C ALA A 169 18.02 -4.26 0.74
N LEU A 170 16.86 -3.83 0.27
CA LEU A 170 16.28 -2.54 0.61
C LEU A 170 15.16 -2.72 1.64
N LYS A 171 14.84 -1.64 2.36
CA LYS A 171 13.70 -1.63 3.27
C LYS A 171 12.40 -1.66 2.45
N THR A 172 11.87 -2.85 2.28
CA THR A 172 10.66 -3.12 1.50
C THR A 172 9.40 -2.93 2.34
N PHE A 173 8.37 -2.39 1.71
CA PHE A 173 7.02 -2.34 2.26
C PHE A 173 6.04 -2.70 1.15
N GLN A 174 4.96 -3.40 1.53
CA GLN A 174 3.89 -3.70 0.61
C GLN A 174 3.15 -2.42 0.24
N SER A 175 3.00 -2.17 -1.05
CA SER A 175 2.26 -1.02 -1.59
C SER A 175 0.99 -1.51 -2.26
N GLY A 176 -0.15 -0.87 -1.97
CA GLY A 176 -1.41 -1.22 -2.61
C GLY A 176 -1.88 -2.65 -2.29
N CYS A 177 -2.20 -3.41 -3.33
CA CYS A 177 -2.95 -4.65 -3.25
C CYS A 177 -2.05 -5.89 -3.42
N GLY A 178 -1.93 -6.72 -2.39
CA GLY A 178 -1.60 -8.16 -2.48
C GLY A 178 -0.16 -8.55 -2.85
N ASN A 179 0.34 -8.10 -4.00
CA ASN A 179 1.56 -8.59 -4.63
C ASN A 179 2.49 -7.47 -5.13
N THR A 180 2.26 -6.21 -4.75
CA THR A 180 3.15 -5.11 -5.12
C THR A 180 3.98 -4.65 -3.92
N ASP A 181 5.28 -4.52 -4.13
CA ASP A 181 6.25 -4.18 -3.11
C ASP A 181 7.10 -3.00 -3.56
N SER A 182 7.28 -2.04 -2.64
CA SER A 182 8.03 -0.82 -2.87
C SER A 182 9.22 -0.69 -1.93
N ALA A 183 10.25 0.00 -2.39
CA ALA A 183 11.35 0.45 -1.55
C ALA A 183 11.89 1.80 -2.03
N ALA A 184 12.40 2.59 -1.08
CA ALA A 184 13.22 3.74 -1.40
C ALA A 184 14.66 3.28 -1.71
N SER A 185 15.16 3.62 -2.89
CA SER A 185 16.52 3.29 -3.33
C SER A 185 17.37 4.55 -3.48
N PRO A 186 18.60 4.58 -2.92
CA PRO A 186 19.52 5.70 -3.09
C PRO A 186 20.23 5.71 -4.45
N SER A 187 20.02 4.70 -5.30
CA SER A 187 20.51 4.71 -6.68
C SER A 187 19.49 4.09 -7.64
N LEU A 188 19.69 4.31 -8.93
CA LEU A 188 19.09 3.50 -9.98
C LEU A 188 19.95 2.25 -10.26
N GLY A 189 19.49 1.36 -11.15
CA GLY A 189 20.17 0.09 -11.43
C GLY A 189 19.20 -1.05 -11.74
N LEU A 190 19.65 -2.27 -11.47
CA LEU A 190 18.85 -3.49 -11.61
C LEU A 190 18.19 -3.83 -10.27
N PHE A 191 16.91 -4.18 -10.31
CA PHE A 191 16.14 -4.54 -9.13
C PHE A 191 15.30 -5.78 -9.39
N ALA A 192 15.07 -6.55 -8.33
CA ALA A 192 14.22 -7.72 -8.34
C ALA A 192 13.58 -7.92 -6.97
N LEU A 193 12.47 -8.65 -6.95
CA LEU A 193 11.93 -9.18 -5.70
C LEU A 193 12.60 -10.51 -5.38
N ILE A 194 13.06 -10.68 -4.15
CA ILE A 194 13.72 -11.89 -3.67
C ILE A 194 12.83 -12.55 -2.62
N ALA A 195 12.35 -13.75 -2.91
CA ALA A 195 11.71 -14.60 -1.92
C ALA A 195 12.77 -15.12 -0.96
N GLN A 196 12.67 -14.73 0.31
CA GLN A 196 13.62 -15.15 1.33
C GLN A 196 13.42 -16.64 1.61
N GLY A 197 14.52 -17.41 1.64
CA GLY A 197 14.50 -18.76 2.21
C GLY A 197 14.14 -18.67 3.71
N SER A 198 13.64 -19.75 4.31
CA SER A 198 13.37 -19.81 5.76
C SER A 198 14.68 -19.72 6.57
N ALA A 199 15.30 -18.55 6.62
CA ALA A 199 16.39 -18.17 7.47
C ALA A 199 15.86 -17.08 8.41
N ALA A 200 15.93 -17.36 9.71
CA ALA A 200 15.38 -16.51 10.76
C ALA A 200 15.90 -15.07 10.63
N THR A 201 15.01 -14.14 10.29
CA THR A 201 15.25 -12.71 10.46
C THR A 201 14.43 -12.24 11.64
N THR A 202 15.13 -11.72 12.65
CA THR A 202 14.55 -10.92 13.73
C THR A 202 13.71 -9.80 13.08
N PRO A 203 12.44 -9.62 13.45
CA PRO A 203 11.61 -8.59 12.85
C PRO A 203 12.24 -7.21 13.09
N PRO A 204 12.28 -6.30 12.11
CA PRO A 204 12.56 -4.90 12.38
C PRO A 204 11.49 -4.34 13.34
N PRO A 205 11.82 -3.38 14.23
CA PRO A 205 10.86 -2.80 15.15
C PRO A 205 9.65 -2.25 14.39
N GLY A 206 8.46 -2.68 14.83
CA GLY A 206 7.21 -2.58 14.10
C GLY A 206 6.88 -1.19 13.56
N GLY A 207 6.63 -1.13 12.25
CA GLY A 207 5.69 -0.19 11.65
C GLY A 207 4.34 -0.89 11.55
N SER A 208 3.50 -0.75 12.58
CA SER A 208 2.10 -1.15 12.49
C SER A 208 1.40 -0.23 11.49
N GLY A 209 1.26 -0.69 10.25
CA GLY A 209 0.31 -0.12 9.30
C GLY A 209 -1.10 -0.32 9.86
N GLY A 210 -1.59 0.69 10.58
CA GLY A 210 -2.82 0.67 11.34
C GLY A 210 -4.06 0.61 10.45
N GLY A 211 -4.60 -0.59 10.27
CA GLY A 211 -6.01 -0.79 9.93
C GLY A 211 -6.90 -0.38 11.11
N SER A 212 -7.15 0.92 11.27
CA SER A 212 -7.90 1.50 12.40
C SER A 212 -9.43 1.33 12.28
N GLY A 213 -9.92 0.43 11.43
CA GLY A 213 -11.35 0.16 11.27
C GLY A 213 -11.93 -0.74 12.37
N SER A 214 -11.15 -1.70 12.87
CA SER A 214 -11.68 -2.76 13.74
C SER A 214 -11.85 -2.34 15.21
N LEU A 215 -11.07 -1.37 15.70
CA LEU A 215 -11.16 -0.90 17.10
C LEU A 215 -12.36 0.03 17.33
N ILE A 216 -12.76 0.80 16.31
CA ILE A 216 -13.93 1.69 16.40
C ILE A 216 -15.21 0.86 16.49
N VAL A 217 -15.34 -0.23 15.71
CA VAL A 217 -16.50 -1.12 15.75
C VAL A 217 -16.62 -1.82 17.12
N LEU A 218 -15.50 -2.29 17.68
CA LEU A 218 -15.46 -2.91 19.01
C LEU A 218 -15.82 -1.92 20.14
N ALA A 219 -15.35 -0.67 20.05
CA ALA A 219 -15.68 0.37 21.01
C ALA A 219 -17.18 0.75 20.97
N VAL A 220 -17.77 0.86 19.78
CA VAL A 220 -19.20 1.15 19.61
C VAL A 220 -20.08 0.02 20.15
N VAL A 221 -19.72 -1.25 19.90
CA VAL A 221 -20.45 -2.42 20.44
C VAL A 221 -20.35 -2.46 21.97
N ALA A 222 -19.18 -2.16 22.54
CA ALA A 222 -19.00 -2.13 23.99
C ALA A 222 -19.85 -1.04 24.66
N VAL A 223 -19.90 0.17 24.10
CA VAL A 223 -20.73 1.27 24.63
C VAL A 223 -22.21 0.94 24.54
N ALA A 224 -22.67 0.36 23.41
CA ALA A 224 -24.06 -0.07 23.25
C ALA A 224 -24.45 -1.14 24.28
N ALA A 225 -23.58 -2.11 24.55
CA ALA A 225 -23.82 -3.15 25.55
C ALA A 225 -23.96 -2.57 26.97
N VAL A 226 -23.12 -1.61 27.34
CA VAL A 226 -23.17 -0.94 28.67
C VAL A 226 -24.47 -0.15 28.84
N VAL A 227 -24.92 0.57 27.81
CA VAL A 227 -26.18 1.34 27.87
C VAL A 227 -27.39 0.41 28.01
N VAL A 228 -27.41 -0.71 27.29
CA VAL A 228 -28.47 -1.72 27.41
C VAL A 228 -28.47 -2.36 28.80
N ALA A 229 -27.30 -2.74 29.32
CA ALA A 229 -27.18 -3.33 30.66
C ALA A 229 -27.64 -2.36 31.77
N ALA A 230 -27.26 -1.08 31.68
CA ALA A 230 -27.69 -0.05 32.62
C ALA A 230 -29.21 0.20 32.55
N GLY A 231 -29.80 0.17 31.36
CA GLY A 231 -31.26 0.24 31.17
C GLY A 231 -32.01 -0.94 31.80
N ILE A 232 -31.47 -2.15 31.70
CA ILE A 232 -32.06 -3.35 32.30
C ILE A 232 -31.93 -3.33 33.83
N ALA A 233 -30.78 -2.89 34.36
CA ALA A 233 -30.54 -2.81 35.81
C ALA A 233 -31.45 -1.76 36.50
N THR A 234 -31.64 -0.61 35.87
CA THR A 234 -32.50 0.46 36.38
C THR A 234 -34.00 0.11 36.32
N THR A 235 -34.42 -0.69 35.34
CA THR A 235 -35.81 -1.18 35.26
C THR A 235 -36.09 -2.32 36.26
N ARG A 236 -35.10 -3.19 36.54
CA ARG A 236 -35.23 -4.24 37.58
C ARG A 236 -35.23 -3.69 39.00
N SER A 237 -34.37 -2.72 39.32
CA SER A 237 -34.33 -2.11 40.66
C SER A 237 -35.63 -1.38 41.03
N ARG A 238 -36.29 -0.74 40.06
CA ARG A 238 -37.61 -0.12 40.24
C ARG A 238 -38.76 -1.11 40.45
N ARG A 239 -38.60 -2.38 40.03
CA ARG A 239 -39.58 -3.45 40.28
C ARG A 239 -39.44 -4.10 41.65
N ARG A 240 -38.25 -4.05 42.28
CA ARG A 240 -38.02 -4.63 43.62
C ARG A 240 -38.37 -3.69 44.78
N ARG A 241 -38.52 -2.38 44.51
CA ARG A 241 -38.88 -1.35 45.52
C ARG A 241 -40.37 -0.98 45.52
N ARG A 242 -41.21 -1.76 44.83
CA ARG A 242 -42.67 -1.67 44.87
C ARG A 242 -43.23 -3.02 45.26
#